data_AF-A0A917MYT5-F1
#
_entry.id   AF-A0A917MYT5-F1
#
_cell.length_a   1.000
_cell.length_b   1.000
_cell.length_c   1.000
_cell.angle_alpha   90.00
_cell.angle_beta   90.00
_cell.angle_gamma   90.00
#
_symmetry.space_group_name_H-M   'P 1'
#
loop_
_entity.id
_entity.type
_entity.pdbx_description
1 polymer ?
#
loop_
_entity_poly.entity_id
_entity_poly.type
_entity_poly.pdbx_seq_one_letter_code
_entity_poly.pdbx_strand_id
1 'polypeptide(L)'
;MANPLSGERVKHAPEFANTRKHAELLAIASPLAAAAYSTLPDGRKRTHYQQLAGKAIHWLKADKNVAEVQILLQHAAAAIAKTFEEQQIPRLIASEKAGGNLLFSLPAQRSIGSRKHRTGANRRTRKAAASLEGAGFVKREKILIKYIALIIFFGNISSALCFPNKSALTPCVVTSSNLFPGLPAIS
;
A
#
# COMPACT_ATOMS: atom_id res chain seq x y z
N MET A 1 11.12 -9.30 32.69
CA MET A 1 9.68 -9.48 32.40
C MET A 1 9.56 -10.04 30.99
N ALA A 2 9.13 -11.29 30.84
CA ALA A 2 8.97 -11.93 29.54
C ALA A 2 7.88 -11.22 28.73
N ASN A 3 8.13 -10.95 27.46
CA ASN A 3 7.14 -10.34 26.58
C ASN A 3 5.98 -11.35 26.40
N PRO A 4 4.73 -11.01 26.78
CA PRO A 4 3.60 -11.94 26.73
C PRO A 4 3.23 -12.37 25.31
N LEU A 5 3.83 -11.77 24.28
CA LEU A 5 3.61 -12.08 22.86
C LEU A 5 4.88 -12.71 22.27
N SER A 6 5.03 -14.03 22.42
CA SER A 6 6.00 -14.80 21.62
C SER A 6 5.41 -15.09 20.23
N GLY A 7 6.26 -15.09 19.19
CA GLY A 7 5.82 -15.38 17.82
C GLY A 7 5.20 -16.77 17.67
N GLU A 8 5.70 -17.76 18.41
CA GLU A 8 5.12 -19.12 18.45
C GLU A 8 3.70 -19.11 19.01
N ARG A 9 3.44 -18.35 20.08
CA ARG A 9 2.10 -18.23 20.64
C ARG A 9 1.13 -17.65 19.61
N VAL A 10 1.51 -16.61 18.87
CA VAL A 10 0.64 -16.00 17.84
C VAL A 10 0.30 -16.99 16.72
N LYS A 11 1.24 -17.89 16.39
CA LYS A 11 1.05 -18.91 15.35
C LYS A 11 0.12 -20.05 15.77
N HIS A 12 0.12 -20.44 17.04
CA HIS A 12 -0.58 -21.65 17.50
C HIS A 12 -1.81 -21.38 18.38
N ALA A 13 -1.81 -20.30 19.16
CA ALA A 13 -2.83 -20.10 20.18
C ALA A 13 -4.22 -19.76 19.58
N PRO A 14 -5.31 -20.30 20.14
CA PRO A 14 -6.65 -20.15 19.58
C PRO A 14 -7.16 -18.71 19.65
N GLU A 15 -6.70 -17.90 20.61
CA GLU A 15 -7.09 -16.48 20.71
C GLU A 15 -6.72 -15.65 19.46
N PHE A 16 -5.74 -16.10 18.66
CA PHE A 16 -5.31 -15.43 17.43
C PHE A 16 -5.92 -16.03 16.15
N ALA A 17 -6.88 -16.96 16.25
CA ALA A 17 -7.49 -17.60 15.07
C ALA A 17 -8.10 -16.56 14.10
N ASN A 18 -8.82 -15.57 14.61
CA ASN A 18 -9.42 -14.51 13.78
C ASN A 18 -8.36 -13.58 13.16
N THR A 19 -7.27 -13.32 13.88
CA THR A 19 -6.17 -12.50 13.39
C THR A 19 -5.44 -13.19 12.24
N ARG A 20 -5.22 -14.51 12.33
CA ARG A 20 -4.63 -15.31 11.24
C ARG A 20 -5.49 -15.30 9.99
N LYS A 21 -6.80 -15.55 10.11
CA LYS A 21 -7.75 -15.44 8.98
C LYS A 21 -7.69 -14.06 8.30
N HIS A 22 -7.59 -12.99 9.09
CA HIS A 22 -7.49 -11.64 8.51
C HIS A 22 -6.13 -11.39 7.84
N ALA A 23 -5.04 -11.92 8.41
CA ALA A 23 -3.71 -11.84 7.82
C ALA A 23 -3.63 -12.58 6.48
N GLU A 24 -4.27 -13.75 6.37
CA GLU A 24 -4.39 -14.50 5.12
C GLU A 24 -5.12 -13.69 4.04
N LEU A 25 -6.27 -13.09 4.38
CA LEU A 25 -6.99 -12.19 3.47
C LEU A 25 -6.13 -11.00 3.03
N LEU A 26 -5.36 -10.44 3.96
CA LEU A 26 -4.49 -9.30 3.68
C LEU A 26 -3.30 -9.69 2.81
N ALA A 27 -2.76 -10.89 2.97
CA ALA A 27 -1.70 -11.44 2.12
C ALA A 27 -2.14 -11.55 0.66
N ILE A 28 -3.41 -11.88 0.40
CA ILE A 28 -4.00 -11.94 -0.94
C ILE A 28 -4.36 -10.52 -1.44
N ALA A 29 -4.98 -9.70 -0.60
CA ALA A 29 -5.45 -8.37 -0.98
C ALA A 29 -4.31 -7.38 -1.28
N SER A 30 -3.21 -7.44 -0.52
CA SER A 30 -2.09 -6.51 -0.60
C SER A 30 -1.45 -6.43 -1.99
N PRO A 31 -1.06 -7.55 -2.65
CA PRO A 31 -0.47 -7.49 -3.99
C PRO A 31 -1.47 -6.99 -5.06
N LEU A 32 -2.74 -7.36 -4.96
CA LEU A 32 -3.78 -6.87 -5.89
C LEU A 32 -3.96 -5.36 -5.77
N ALA A 33 -4.03 -4.85 -4.53
CA ALA A 33 -4.12 -3.43 -4.27
C ALA A 33 -2.85 -2.68 -4.72
N ALA A 34 -1.66 -3.28 -4.57
CA ALA A 34 -0.41 -2.69 -5.04
C ALA A 34 -0.39 -2.54 -6.57
N ALA A 35 -0.84 -3.56 -7.30
CA ALA A 35 -0.94 -3.50 -8.77
C ALA A 35 -1.91 -2.41 -9.24
N ALA A 36 -3.07 -2.28 -8.59
CA ALA A 36 -4.01 -1.19 -8.87
C ALA A 36 -3.48 0.18 -8.41
N TYR A 37 -2.69 0.22 -7.33
CA TYR A 37 -2.08 1.46 -6.84
C TYR A 37 -1.01 2.00 -7.77
N SER A 38 -0.26 1.12 -8.46
CA SER A 38 0.76 1.53 -9.42
C SER A 38 0.21 2.24 -10.66
N THR A 39 -1.08 2.06 -10.98
CA THR A 39 -1.71 2.74 -12.13
C THR A 39 -2.17 4.16 -11.82
N LEU A 40 -2.08 4.62 -10.57
CA LEU A 40 -2.44 5.99 -10.20
C LEU A 40 -1.35 6.99 -10.59
N PRO A 41 -1.74 8.23 -10.92
CA PRO A 41 -0.81 9.30 -11.26
C PRO A 41 0.08 9.71 -10.07
N ASP A 42 1.13 10.47 -10.37
CA ASP A 42 2.04 10.99 -9.37
C ASP A 42 1.33 11.96 -8.41
N GLY A 43 1.72 11.92 -7.12
CA GLY A 43 0.98 12.57 -6.02
C GLY A 43 0.11 11.62 -5.20
N ARG A 44 0.14 10.32 -5.52
CA ARG A 44 -0.49 9.26 -4.74
C ARG A 44 -0.06 9.25 -3.26
N LYS A 45 -1.04 9.29 -2.37
CA LYS A 45 -0.90 9.16 -0.91
C LYS A 45 -1.15 7.74 -0.43
N ARG A 46 -0.54 7.42 0.72
CA ARG A 46 -0.74 6.17 1.46
C ARG A 46 -2.22 5.82 1.71
N THR A 47 -3.07 6.83 1.88
CA THR A 47 -4.51 6.66 2.11
C THR A 47 -5.21 5.97 0.94
N HIS A 48 -4.81 6.22 -0.31
CA HIS A 48 -5.43 5.56 -1.47
C HIS A 48 -5.09 4.08 -1.53
N TYR A 49 -3.85 3.71 -1.21
CA TYR A 49 -3.47 2.32 -1.06
C TYR A 49 -4.31 1.62 0.02
N GLN A 50 -4.48 2.25 1.19
CA GLN A 50 -5.30 1.69 2.28
C GLN A 50 -6.77 1.52 1.87
N GLN A 51 -7.32 2.47 1.10
CA GLN A 51 -8.68 2.39 0.56
C GLN A 51 -8.81 1.21 -0.43
N LEU A 52 -7.87 1.05 -1.36
CA LEU A 52 -7.87 -0.07 -2.30
C LEU A 52 -7.72 -1.42 -1.59
N ALA A 53 -6.78 -1.55 -0.66
CA ALA A 53 -6.59 -2.76 0.13
C ALA A 53 -7.83 -3.10 0.98
N GLY A 54 -8.47 -2.09 1.59
CA GLY A 54 -9.71 -2.27 2.34
C GLY A 54 -10.87 -2.78 1.47
N LYS A 55 -11.03 -2.23 0.26
CA LYS A 55 -12.01 -2.71 -0.73
C LYS A 55 -11.73 -4.14 -1.17
N ALA A 56 -10.47 -4.47 -1.45
CA ALA A 56 -10.05 -5.82 -1.82
C ALA A 56 -10.41 -6.84 -0.71
N ILE A 57 -10.10 -6.55 0.55
CA ILE A 57 -10.47 -7.41 1.67
C ILE A 57 -11.99 -7.54 1.80
N HIS A 58 -12.74 -6.45 1.60
CA HIS A 58 -14.20 -6.49 1.65
C HIS A 58 -14.78 -7.41 0.57
N TRP A 59 -14.25 -7.38 -0.65
CA TRP A 59 -14.69 -8.25 -1.74
C TRP A 59 -14.25 -9.71 -1.57
N LEU A 60 -13.04 -9.96 -1.05
CA LEU A 60 -12.60 -11.31 -0.71
C LEU A 60 -13.43 -11.94 0.41
N LYS A 61 -13.92 -11.14 1.36
CA LYS A 61 -14.86 -11.59 2.40
C LYS A 61 -16.25 -11.92 1.86
N ALA A 62 -16.60 -11.42 0.68
CA ALA A 62 -17.84 -11.72 -0.02
C ALA A 62 -17.68 -12.89 -1.01
N ASP A 63 -16.62 -13.69 -0.83
CA ASP A 63 -16.29 -14.87 -1.64
C ASP A 63 -16.18 -14.59 -3.16
N LYS A 64 -15.82 -13.35 -3.53
CA LYS A 64 -15.55 -13.00 -4.92
C LYS A 64 -14.24 -13.62 -5.39
N ASN A 65 -14.23 -14.06 -6.65
CA ASN A 65 -13.01 -14.59 -7.26
C ASN A 65 -11.94 -13.50 -7.36
N VAL A 66 -10.67 -13.88 -7.20
CA VAL A 66 -9.50 -13.00 -7.28
C VAL A 66 -9.48 -12.20 -8.60
N ALA A 67 -9.85 -12.83 -9.71
CA ALA A 67 -9.95 -12.16 -11.01
C ALA A 67 -11.01 -11.05 -11.02
N GLU A 68 -12.18 -11.28 -10.42
CA GLU A 68 -13.22 -10.24 -10.28
C GLU A 68 -12.76 -9.10 -9.39
N VAL A 69 -12.10 -9.42 -8.27
CA VAL A 69 -11.53 -8.44 -7.34
C VAL A 69 -10.53 -7.52 -8.06
N GLN A 70 -9.71 -8.07 -8.96
CA GLN A 70 -8.75 -7.29 -9.73
C GLN A 70 -9.45 -6.29 -10.68
N ILE A 71 -10.50 -6.73 -11.40
CA ILE A 71 -11.28 -5.86 -12.28
C ILE A 71 -11.95 -4.73 -11.48
N LEU A 72 -12.56 -5.08 -10.34
CA LEU A 72 -13.20 -4.10 -9.46
C LEU A 72 -12.19 -3.10 -8.87
N LEU A 73 -10.97 -3.56 -8.56
CA LEU A 73 -9.89 -2.70 -8.09
C LEU A 73 -9.42 -1.72 -9.15
N GLN A 74 -9.29 -2.14 -10.40
CA GLN A 74 -8.92 -1.25 -11.51
C GLN A 74 -9.97 -0.16 -11.72
N HIS A 75 -11.25 -0.52 -11.69
CA HIS A 75 -12.34 0.46 -11.76
C HIS A 75 -12.31 1.43 -10.57
N ALA A 76 -12.05 0.93 -9.36
CA ALA A 76 -11.90 1.76 -8.17
C ALA A 76 -10.68 2.69 -8.24
N ALA A 77 -9.56 2.24 -8.81
CA ALA A 77 -8.37 3.05 -9.00
C ALA A 77 -8.61 4.15 -10.04
N ALA A 78 -9.31 3.86 -11.14
CA ALA A 78 -9.71 4.85 -12.13
C ALA A 78 -10.63 5.93 -11.53
N ALA A 79 -11.56 5.56 -10.64
CA ALA A 79 -12.39 6.52 -9.92
C ALA A 79 -11.55 7.46 -9.03
N ILE A 80 -10.54 6.93 -8.35
CA ILE A 80 -9.61 7.75 -7.54
C ILE A 80 -8.77 8.65 -8.45
N ALA A 81 -8.29 8.17 -9.59
CA ALA A 81 -7.52 8.98 -10.54
C ALA A 81 -8.32 10.20 -11.06
N LYS A 82 -9.62 10.04 -11.33
CA LYS A 82 -10.50 11.17 -11.70
C LYS A 82 -10.55 12.25 -10.61
N THR A 83 -10.67 11.83 -9.35
CA THR A 83 -10.65 12.79 -8.22
C THR A 83 -9.31 13.51 -8.05
N PHE A 84 -8.21 12.92 -8.53
CA PHE A 84 -6.90 13.58 -8.52
C PHE A 84 -6.86 14.76 -9.49
N GLU A 85 -7.33 14.56 -10.71
CA GLU A 85 -7.37 15.60 -11.74
C GLU A 85 -8.23 16.78 -11.31
N GLU A 86 -9.40 16.50 -10.73
CA GLU A 86 -10.31 17.52 -10.19
C GLU A 86 -9.68 18.35 -9.05
N GLN A 87 -8.79 17.76 -8.24
CA GLN A 87 -8.11 18.46 -7.14
C GLN A 87 -6.85 19.22 -7.59
N GLN A 88 -6.26 18.87 -8.73
CA GLN A 88 -5.06 19.54 -9.24
C GLN A 88 -5.40 20.87 -9.93
N ILE A 89 -6.48 20.94 -10.69
CA ILE A 89 -6.89 22.16 -11.42
C ILE A 89 -7.03 23.38 -10.49
N PRO A 90 -7.74 23.31 -9.34
CA PRO A 90 -7.88 24.45 -8.44
C PRO A 90 -6.57 24.86 -7.78
N ARG A 91 -5.66 23.90 -7.54
CA ARG A 91 -4.36 24.18 -6.91
C ARG A 91 -3.44 24.95 -7.84
N LEU A 92 -3.42 24.61 -9.13
CA LEU A 92 -2.63 25.34 -10.12
C LEU A 92 -3.14 26.78 -10.23
N ILE A 93 -4.45 26.98 -10.34
CA ILE A 93 -5.09 28.30 -10.37
C ILE A 93 -4.81 29.10 -9.08
N ALA A 94 -4.87 28.46 -7.91
CA ALA A 94 -4.57 29.12 -6.64
C ALA A 94 -3.08 29.50 -6.50
N SER A 95 -2.18 28.66 -7.03
CA SER A 95 -0.74 28.91 -6.97
C SER A 95 -0.31 30.09 -7.86
N GLU A 96 -0.95 30.28 -9.02
CA GLU A 96 -0.71 31.46 -9.86
C GLU A 96 -1.16 32.76 -9.18
N LYS A 97 -2.29 32.73 -8.45
CA LYS A 97 -2.79 33.91 -7.71
C LYS A 97 -1.92 34.29 -6.50
N ALA A 98 -1.22 33.33 -5.89
CA ALA A 98 -0.32 33.59 -4.78
C ALA A 98 1.09 34.06 -5.23
N GLY A 99 1.48 33.74 -6.47
CA GLY A 99 2.79 34.09 -7.05
C GLY A 99 2.85 35.44 -7.77
N GLY A 100 1.71 36.12 -7.97
CA GLY A 100 1.59 37.38 -8.73
C GLY A 100 2.22 38.63 -8.12
N ASN A 101 3.20 38.52 -7.21
CA ASN A 101 3.90 39.68 -6.62
C ASN A 101 5.44 39.53 -6.52
N LEU A 102 6.06 38.55 -7.19
CA LEU A 102 7.53 38.37 -7.13
C LEU A 102 8.17 38.01 -8.48
N LEU A 103 7.81 38.68 -9.57
CA LEU A 103 8.54 38.55 -10.84
C LEU A 103 8.74 39.88 -11.57
N PHE A 104 9.10 40.93 -10.83
CA PHE A 104 9.87 42.06 -11.35
C PHE A 104 10.84 42.58 -10.28
N SER A 105 11.67 41.69 -9.76
CA SER A 105 12.85 42.09 -8.97
C SER A 105 14.07 41.31 -9.45
N LEU A 106 14.77 41.92 -10.42
CA LEU A 106 16.13 41.56 -10.82
C LEU A 106 17.04 41.56 -9.58
N PRO A 107 17.79 40.49 -9.30
CA PRO A 107 18.71 40.49 -8.18
C PRO A 107 19.92 41.37 -8.52
N ALA A 108 20.04 42.50 -7.83
CA ALA A 108 21.28 43.25 -7.77
C ALA A 108 22.34 42.38 -7.09
N GLN A 109 23.40 42.06 -7.82
CA GLN A 109 24.58 41.36 -7.31
C GLN A 109 25.17 42.13 -6.12
N ARG A 110 25.18 41.53 -4.93
CA ARG A 110 26.06 41.98 -3.83
C ARG A 110 26.71 40.82 -3.10
N SER A 111 28.01 40.75 -3.34
CA SER A 111 29.12 40.51 -2.40
C SER A 111 29.02 39.33 -1.43
N ILE A 112 29.92 38.38 -1.70
CA ILE A 112 30.46 37.35 -0.82
C ILE A 112 30.91 37.99 0.50
N GLY A 113 30.25 37.61 1.59
CA GLY A 113 30.52 38.06 2.95
C GLY A 113 30.54 36.87 3.92
N SER A 114 31.75 36.54 4.33
CA SER A 114 32.20 35.55 5.30
C SER A 114 31.37 35.39 6.60
N ARG A 115 31.48 34.18 7.19
CA ARG A 115 31.81 33.93 8.62
C ARG A 115 30.71 34.11 9.68
N LYS A 116 30.29 33.02 10.36
CA LYS A 116 30.68 32.59 11.74
C LYS A 116 29.72 31.54 12.31
N HIS A 117 30.29 30.56 13.01
CA HIS A 117 29.62 29.65 13.94
C HIS A 117 28.69 30.37 14.93
N ARG A 118 27.58 29.72 15.33
CA ARG A 118 27.13 29.68 16.72
C ARG A 118 26.16 28.51 16.99
N THR A 119 26.59 27.69 17.94
CA THR A 119 25.83 26.81 18.83
C THR A 119 24.75 27.57 19.60
N GLY A 120 23.63 26.92 19.94
CA GLY A 120 22.67 27.50 20.89
C GLY A 120 21.38 26.71 21.05
N ALA A 121 21.21 26.13 22.23
CA ALA A 121 20.08 25.35 22.69
C ALA A 121 18.80 26.19 22.97
N ASN A 122 17.73 25.45 23.30
CA ASN A 122 16.53 25.84 24.04
C ASN A 122 15.42 26.63 23.34
N ARG A 123 14.29 25.94 23.13
CA ARG A 123 12.95 26.51 23.39
C ARG A 123 12.00 25.43 23.90
N ARG A 124 12.04 25.21 25.22
CA ARG A 124 10.85 24.85 26.00
C ARG A 124 10.08 26.15 26.24
N THR A 125 8.97 26.35 25.55
CA THR A 125 7.91 27.25 26.03
C THR A 125 6.56 26.61 25.78
N ARG A 126 5.91 26.31 26.90
CA ARG A 126 4.49 25.96 27.01
C ARG A 126 3.65 27.08 26.41
N LYS A 127 2.60 26.74 25.67
CA LYS A 127 1.35 27.50 25.76
C LYS A 127 0.16 26.57 25.54
N ALA A 128 -0.62 26.46 26.61
CA ALA A 128 -1.89 25.78 26.67
C ALA A 128 -2.98 26.62 26.00
N ALA A 129 -4.12 25.94 25.81
CA ALA A 129 -5.47 26.46 25.60
C ALA A 129 -5.80 27.02 24.22
N ALA A 130 -6.52 26.22 23.42
CA ALA A 130 -7.81 26.62 22.87
C ALA A 130 -8.63 25.39 22.42
N SER A 131 -9.82 25.31 23.01
CA SER A 131 -11.09 24.88 22.44
C SER A 131 -11.27 23.46 21.88
N LEU A 132 -12.04 22.69 22.65
CA LEU A 132 -13.23 21.94 22.24
C LEU A 132 -13.68 22.17 20.79
N GLU A 133 -13.61 21.12 19.98
CA GLU A 133 -14.73 20.51 19.24
C GLU A 133 -14.20 19.34 18.37
N GLY A 134 -14.92 18.21 18.32
CA GLY A 134 -14.59 17.10 17.42
C GLY A 134 -14.33 15.73 18.07
N ALA A 135 -15.08 15.36 19.11
CA ALA A 135 -15.17 13.97 19.55
C ALA A 135 -15.98 13.17 18.52
N GLY A 136 -15.32 12.52 17.56
CA GLY A 136 -16.03 11.62 16.64
C GLY A 136 -15.22 10.75 15.69
N PHE A 137 -13.93 11.02 15.43
CA PHE A 137 -13.29 10.39 14.26
C PHE A 137 -11.86 9.83 14.43
N VAL A 138 -11.22 9.98 15.59
CA VAL A 138 -9.76 9.69 15.72
C VAL A 138 -9.43 8.31 16.33
N LYS A 139 -10.44 7.53 16.76
CA LYS A 139 -10.17 6.27 17.48
C LYS A 139 -9.82 5.08 16.59
N ARG A 140 -9.98 5.19 15.25
CA ARG A 140 -9.60 4.14 14.29
C ARG A 140 -8.17 4.26 13.73
N GLU A 141 -7.50 5.42 13.86
CA GLU A 141 -6.15 5.60 13.32
C GLU A 141 -5.04 4.98 14.18
N LYS A 142 -5.23 4.89 15.51
CA LYS A 142 -4.23 4.31 16.42
C LYS A 142 -4.07 2.79 16.25
N ILE A 143 -5.08 2.09 15.72
CA ILE A 143 -5.00 0.66 15.39
C ILE A 143 -4.22 0.46 14.09
N LEU A 144 -4.44 1.33 13.10
CA LEU A 144 -3.82 1.23 11.79
C LEU A 144 -2.29 1.47 11.85
N ILE A 145 -1.83 2.43 12.67
CA ILE A 145 -0.39 2.70 12.85
C ILE A 145 0.31 1.52 13.55
N LYS A 146 -0.32 0.86 14.53
CA LYS A 146 0.22 -0.35 15.17
C LYS A 146 0.30 -1.52 14.19
N TYR A 147 -0.70 -1.68 13.32
CA TYR A 147 -0.74 -2.77 12.33
C TYR A 147 0.31 -2.59 11.23
N ILE A 148 0.56 -1.34 10.81
CA ILE A 148 1.64 -1.01 9.88
C ILE A 148 3.02 -1.31 10.45
N ALA A 149 3.26 -0.95 11.72
CA ALA A 149 4.53 -1.26 12.39
C ALA A 149 4.74 -2.78 12.50
N LEU A 150 3.66 -3.56 12.70
CA LEU A 150 3.69 -5.01 12.70
C LEU A 150 4.05 -5.58 11.32
N ILE A 151 3.49 -5.05 10.23
CA ILE A 151 3.80 -5.51 8.86
C ILE A 151 5.25 -5.19 8.47
N ILE A 152 5.78 -4.02 8.84
CA ILE A 152 7.19 -3.68 8.58
C ILE A 152 8.13 -4.57 9.41
N PHE A 153 7.76 -4.87 10.67
CA PHE A 153 8.57 -5.69 11.56
C PHE A 153 8.61 -7.17 11.15
N PHE A 154 7.49 -7.73 10.66
CA PHE A 154 7.45 -9.12 10.19
C PHE A 154 7.85 -9.29 8.71
N GLY A 155 7.72 -8.25 7.88
CA GLY A 155 8.08 -8.28 6.47
C GLY A 155 9.59 -8.39 6.20
N ASN A 156 10.43 -8.09 7.18
CA ASN A 156 11.89 -8.14 7.04
C ASN A 156 12.53 -9.52 7.31
N ILE A 157 11.70 -10.56 7.55
CA ILE A 157 12.18 -11.94 7.77
C ILE A 157 12.09 -12.79 6.49
N SER A 158 11.42 -12.31 5.42
CA SER A 158 11.11 -13.12 4.24
C SER A 158 12.03 -12.92 3.03
N SER A 159 13.19 -12.26 3.19
CA SER A 159 14.15 -12.05 2.09
C SER A 159 15.09 -13.23 1.82
N ALA A 160 14.85 -14.41 2.40
CA ALA A 160 15.73 -15.59 2.27
C ALA A 160 15.14 -16.75 1.47
N LEU A 161 14.08 -16.55 0.68
CA LEU A 161 13.61 -17.56 -0.27
C LEU A 161 13.94 -17.13 -1.69
N CYS A 162 15.12 -17.58 -2.11
CA CYS A 162 15.54 -17.73 -3.48
C CYS A 162 14.37 -18.24 -4.35
N PHE A 163 13.97 -17.42 -5.33
CA PHE A 163 13.29 -17.92 -6.52
C PHE A 163 14.33 -18.67 -7.36
N PRO A 164 14.21 -20.01 -7.56
CA PRO A 164 14.90 -20.63 -8.68
C PRO A 164 14.20 -20.17 -9.97
N ASN A 165 14.95 -19.40 -10.74
CA ASN A 165 14.70 -19.11 -12.14
C ASN A 165 14.57 -20.43 -12.91
N LYS A 166 13.33 -20.83 -13.26
CA LYS A 166 13.07 -21.91 -14.24
C LYS A 166 12.74 -21.28 -15.58
N SER A 167 13.76 -20.66 -16.17
CA SER A 167 13.83 -20.45 -17.62
C SER A 167 14.38 -21.72 -18.26
N ALA A 168 13.52 -22.65 -18.63
CA ALA A 168 13.85 -23.69 -19.61
C ALA A 168 12.57 -24.12 -20.32
N LEU A 169 12.29 -23.40 -21.39
CA LEU A 169 11.37 -23.78 -22.46
C LEU A 169 11.89 -25.06 -23.10
N THR A 170 11.12 -26.14 -23.04
CA THR A 170 11.21 -27.26 -23.99
C THR A 170 9.80 -27.55 -24.50
N PRO A 171 9.51 -27.34 -25.79
CA PRO A 171 8.24 -27.77 -26.38
C PRO A 171 8.28 -29.27 -26.64
N CYS A 172 7.49 -30.05 -25.89
CA CYS A 172 7.23 -31.44 -26.23
C CYS A 172 6.28 -31.48 -27.42
N VAL A 173 6.82 -31.84 -28.58
CA VAL A 173 6.09 -32.20 -29.79
C VAL A 173 5.24 -33.43 -29.47
N VAL A 174 3.93 -33.23 -29.32
CA VAL A 174 2.96 -34.34 -29.26
C VAL A 174 2.78 -34.84 -30.69
N THR A 175 3.51 -35.91 -31.01
CA THR A 175 3.35 -36.64 -32.27
C THR A 175 2.19 -37.61 -32.09
N SER A 176 1.02 -37.26 -32.63
CA SER A 176 -0.09 -38.19 -32.83
C SER A 176 0.39 -39.35 -33.71
N SER A 177 0.41 -40.56 -33.14
CA SER A 177 0.54 -41.80 -33.92
C SER A 177 -0.43 -42.82 -33.35
N ASN A 178 -1.47 -43.06 -34.15
CA ASN A 178 -2.38 -44.19 -34.15
C ASN A 178 -1.77 -45.50 -33.62
N LEU A 179 -2.46 -46.19 -32.70
CA LEU A 179 -2.52 -47.66 -32.69
C LEU A 179 -3.67 -48.14 -31.79
N PHE A 180 -4.87 -48.23 -32.37
CA PHE A 180 -5.88 -49.20 -31.93
C PHE A 180 -5.56 -50.51 -32.65
N PRO A 181 -5.36 -51.62 -31.92
CA PRO A 181 -6.32 -52.72 -32.07
C PRO A 181 -6.56 -53.49 -30.76
N GLY A 182 -7.76 -54.07 -30.61
CA GLY A 182 -7.96 -55.15 -29.64
C GLY A 182 -9.37 -55.27 -29.06
N LEU A 183 -10.35 -55.61 -29.90
CA LEU A 183 -11.59 -56.25 -29.44
C LEU A 183 -11.29 -57.72 -29.07
N PRO A 184 -11.75 -58.23 -27.91
CA PRO A 184 -11.96 -59.66 -27.74
C PRO A 184 -13.39 -60.06 -28.12
N ALA A 185 -13.49 -61.12 -28.92
CA ALA A 185 -14.73 -61.84 -29.18
C ALA A 185 -15.19 -62.57 -27.91
N ILE A 186 -16.48 -62.50 -27.60
CA ILE A 186 -17.14 -63.36 -26.61
C ILE A 186 -18.07 -64.29 -27.39
N SER A 187 -17.82 -65.58 -27.24
CA SER A 187 -18.60 -66.72 -27.74
C SER A 187 -19.88 -66.93 -26.95
#